data_AF-C8VXB7-F1
#
_entry.id   AF-C8VXB7-F1
#
_cell.length_a   1.000
_cell.length_b   1.000
_cell.length_c   1.000
_cell.angle_alpha   90.00
_cell.angle_beta   90.00
_cell.angle_gamma   90.00
#
_symmetry.space_group_name_H-M   'P 1'
#
loop_
_entity.id
_entity.type
_entity.pdbx_description
1 polymer ?
#
loop_
_entity_poly.entity_id
_entity_poly.type
_entity_poly.pdbx_seq_one_letter_code
_entity_poly.pdbx_strand_id
1 'polypeptide(L)'
;MYVFTPSCTSNQENYKLTEPILKGNSDSKQLLPLQQLKGYKIASELSSGEMRISEELLLWENVKHSSGVRVNDLTIHPERMIWVVKTKSPIYLTRYGSVTDADVTQLWDAENGEFYGYELSGKPGIDWRSPVDK
;
A
#
# COMPACT_ATOMS: atom_id res chain seq x y z
N MET A 1 29.03 14.37 -59.69
CA MET A 1 27.66 14.43 -59.12
C MET A 1 27.74 13.75 -57.76
N TYR A 2 27.76 14.53 -56.67
CA TYR A 2 27.88 13.98 -55.31
C TYR A 2 26.49 13.93 -54.69
N VAL A 3 26.05 12.73 -54.29
CA VAL A 3 24.77 12.51 -53.63
C VAL A 3 24.97 12.76 -52.14
N PHE A 4 24.42 13.86 -51.63
CA PHE A 4 24.32 14.12 -50.20
C PHE A 4 23.18 13.26 -49.64
N THR A 5 23.50 12.29 -48.78
CA THR A 5 22.51 11.66 -47.90
C THR A 5 22.37 12.51 -46.63
N PRO A 6 21.17 12.96 -46.26
CA PRO A 6 20.97 13.58 -44.97
C PRO A 6 21.00 12.49 -43.88
N SER A 7 21.95 12.60 -42.97
CA SER A 7 21.96 11.83 -41.72
C SER A 7 20.74 12.23 -40.89
N CYS A 8 19.73 11.35 -40.84
CA CYS A 8 18.59 11.51 -39.96
C CYS A 8 19.07 11.24 -38.52
N THR A 9 19.49 12.29 -37.81
CA THR A 9 19.69 12.26 -36.37
C THR A 9 18.32 12.13 -35.71
N SER A 10 17.94 10.89 -35.40
CA SER A 10 16.83 10.57 -34.51
C SER A 10 17.13 11.14 -33.12
N ASN A 11 16.50 12.26 -32.77
CA ASN A 11 16.38 12.70 -31.40
C ASN A 11 15.47 11.69 -30.67
N GLN A 12 16.07 10.61 -30.16
CA GLN A 12 15.40 9.79 -29.15
C GLN A 12 15.35 10.60 -27.85
N GLU A 13 14.31 11.42 -27.73
CA GLU A 13 13.87 11.90 -26.42
C GLU A 13 13.59 10.67 -25.56
N ASN A 14 14.41 10.48 -24.50
CA ASN A 14 14.15 9.49 -23.47
C ASN A 14 12.88 9.90 -22.72
N TYR A 15 11.71 9.55 -23.25
CA TYR A 15 10.47 9.59 -22.48
C TYR A 15 10.61 8.56 -21.37
N LYS A 16 10.97 9.00 -20.15
CA LYS A 16 10.72 8.21 -18.96
C LYS A 16 9.22 7.94 -18.94
N LEU A 17 8.83 6.69 -19.18
CA LEU A 17 7.49 6.23 -18.92
C LEU A 17 7.26 6.43 -17.42
N THR A 18 6.58 7.53 -17.07
CA THR A 18 6.10 7.76 -15.71
C THR A 18 5.21 6.58 -15.35
N GLU A 19 5.37 6.06 -14.13
CA GLU A 19 4.54 4.95 -13.66
C GLU A 19 3.06 5.31 -13.80
N PRO A 20 2.21 4.37 -14.26
CA PRO A 20 0.80 4.65 -14.49
C PRO A 20 0.13 5.02 -13.16
N ILE A 21 -0.40 6.24 -13.10
CA ILE A 21 -1.28 6.67 -12.02
C ILE A 21 -2.61 5.94 -12.19
N LEU A 22 -2.97 5.07 -11.24
CA LEU A 22 -4.25 4.37 -11.26
C LEU A 22 -5.40 5.38 -11.05
N LYS A 23 -6.13 5.72 -12.13
CA LYS A 23 -7.23 6.69 -12.10
C LYS A 23 -8.23 6.35 -10.99
N GLY A 24 -8.47 7.25 -10.05
CA GLY A 24 -9.45 7.06 -8.99
C GLY A 24 -10.87 7.18 -9.53
N ASN A 25 -11.79 6.44 -8.93
CA ASN A 25 -13.20 6.52 -9.26
C ASN A 25 -14.01 6.47 -7.96
N SER A 26 -14.07 7.59 -7.26
CA SER A 26 -14.88 7.75 -6.04
C SER A 26 -16.37 7.42 -6.29
N ASP A 27 -16.83 7.59 -7.53
CA ASP A 27 -18.19 7.25 -7.98
C ASP A 27 -18.32 5.80 -8.48
N SER A 28 -17.28 4.97 -8.31
CA SER A 28 -17.31 3.57 -8.72
C SER A 28 -18.43 2.84 -8.00
N LYS A 29 -19.40 2.35 -8.78
CA LYS A 29 -20.51 1.54 -8.27
C LYS A 29 -20.09 0.14 -7.85
N GLN A 30 -18.86 -0.27 -8.15
CA GLN A 30 -18.34 -1.60 -7.83
C GLN A 30 -17.12 -1.45 -6.94
N LEU A 31 -17.39 -1.42 -5.63
CA LEU A 31 -16.38 -1.54 -4.60
C LEU A 31 -16.44 -2.97 -4.05
N LEU A 32 -15.27 -3.59 -3.95
CA LEU A 32 -15.08 -4.88 -3.32
C LEU A 32 -15.26 -4.74 -1.80
N PRO A 33 -16.12 -5.56 -1.18
CA PRO A 33 -16.26 -5.60 0.27
C PRO A 33 -15.01 -6.23 0.89
N LEU A 34 -14.71 -5.88 2.14
CA LEU A 34 -13.52 -6.35 2.87
C LEU A 34 -13.33 -7.87 2.81
N GLN A 35 -14.40 -8.65 2.91
CA GLN A 35 -14.35 -10.13 2.90
C GLN A 35 -13.88 -10.72 1.56
N GLN A 36 -13.91 -9.94 0.48
CA GLN A 36 -13.43 -10.34 -0.84
C GLN A 36 -11.97 -9.91 -1.09
N LEU A 37 -11.37 -9.14 -0.17
CA LEU A 37 -9.99 -8.68 -0.31
C LEU A 37 -9.02 -9.80 0.04
N LYS A 38 -8.04 -10.00 -0.82
CA LYS A 38 -7.05 -11.06 -0.65
C LYS A 38 -6.19 -10.80 0.59
N GLY A 39 -6.15 -11.77 1.51
CA GLY A 39 -5.34 -11.70 2.72
C GLY A 39 -5.94 -10.86 3.85
N TYR A 40 -7.14 -10.30 3.65
CA TYR A 40 -7.93 -9.75 4.74
C TYR A 40 -8.40 -10.88 5.67
N LYS A 41 -8.34 -10.64 6.98
CA LYS A 41 -8.88 -11.53 8.00
C LYS A 41 -10.07 -10.88 8.67
N ILE A 42 -11.17 -11.61 8.81
CA ILE A 42 -12.30 -11.15 9.62
C ILE A 42 -11.96 -11.23 11.12
N ALA A 43 -12.69 -10.49 11.95
CA ALA A 43 -12.41 -10.40 13.39
C ALA A 43 -12.34 -11.77 14.09
N SER A 44 -13.14 -12.76 13.66
CA SER A 44 -13.13 -14.12 14.22
C SER A 44 -11.92 -14.96 13.80
N GLU A 45 -11.17 -14.55 12.78
CA GLU A 45 -9.95 -15.20 12.29
C GLU A 45 -8.68 -14.57 12.89
N LEU A 46 -8.85 -13.53 13.72
CA LEU A 46 -7.75 -12.91 14.44
C LEU A 46 -7.23 -13.86 15.52
N SER A 47 -5.91 -13.82 15.71
CA SER A 47 -5.22 -14.66 16.68
C SER A 47 -5.60 -14.25 18.10
N SER A 48 -5.35 -15.13 19.07
CA SER A 48 -5.62 -14.80 20.49
C SER A 48 -4.89 -13.52 20.92
N GLY A 49 -5.66 -12.56 21.43
CA GLY A 49 -5.17 -11.26 21.87
C GLY A 49 -5.14 -10.17 20.79
N GLU A 50 -5.33 -10.52 19.51
CA GLU A 50 -5.51 -9.55 18.44
C GLU A 50 -6.93 -8.97 18.49
N MET A 51 -7.05 -7.67 18.24
CA MET A 51 -8.30 -6.93 18.32
C MET A 51 -8.46 -6.00 17.13
N ARG A 52 -9.57 -6.15 16.41
CA ARG A 52 -9.96 -5.19 15.39
C ARG A 52 -10.42 -3.89 16.07
N ILE A 53 -9.78 -2.79 15.72
CA ILE A 53 -10.09 -1.46 16.25
C ILE A 53 -11.09 -0.74 15.34
N SER A 54 -10.82 -0.73 14.03
CA SER A 54 -11.74 -0.12 13.06
C SER A 54 -11.57 -0.69 11.65
N GLU A 55 -12.63 -0.53 10.85
CA GLU A 55 -12.72 -0.82 9.43
C GLU A 55 -13.40 0.37 8.77
N GLU A 56 -12.66 1.15 8.00
CA GLU A 56 -13.15 2.41 7.42
C GLU A 56 -12.90 2.41 5.92
N LEU A 57 -13.83 2.98 5.15
CA LEU A 57 -13.69 3.19 3.72
C LEU A 57 -13.55 4.69 3.48
N LEU A 58 -12.39 5.10 2.97
CA LEU A 58 -12.02 6.50 2.81
C LEU A 58 -11.44 6.77 1.42
N LEU A 59 -11.55 8.00 0.94
CA LEU A 59 -10.77 8.45 -0.22
C LEU A 59 -9.28 8.51 0.17
N TRP A 60 -8.39 8.18 -0.76
CA TRP A 60 -6.94 8.18 -0.54
C TRP A 60 -6.44 9.52 0.02
N GLU A 61 -6.96 10.65 -0.48
CA GLU A 61 -6.61 11.98 0.03
C GLU A 61 -6.92 12.20 1.52
N ASN A 62 -7.87 11.43 2.08
CA ASN A 62 -8.31 11.51 3.47
C ASN A 62 -7.66 10.44 4.35
N VAL A 63 -6.90 9.52 3.77
CA VAL A 63 -6.16 8.50 4.53
C VAL A 63 -5.02 9.20 5.26
N LYS A 64 -5.19 9.40 6.56
CA LYS A 64 -4.11 9.88 7.43
C LYS A 64 -3.12 8.76 7.63
N HIS A 65 -2.02 8.86 6.90
CA HIS A 65 -0.92 7.93 7.02
C HIS A 65 0.36 8.69 7.38
N SER A 66 1.19 8.09 8.22
CA SER A 66 2.52 8.57 8.50
C SER A 66 3.40 8.50 7.24
N SER A 67 4.51 9.23 7.21
CA SER A 67 5.51 9.07 6.14
C SER A 67 6.20 7.70 6.16
N GLY A 68 5.87 6.83 7.12
CA GLY A 68 6.43 5.50 7.31
C GLY A 68 5.63 4.36 6.66
N VAL A 69 4.52 4.65 5.96
CA VAL A 69 3.82 3.60 5.20
C VAL A 69 4.78 3.04 4.16
N ARG A 70 4.97 1.73 4.18
CA ARG A 70 5.53 1.02 3.05
C ARG A 70 4.42 0.82 2.03
N VAL A 71 3.96 1.91 1.40
CA VAL A 71 3.09 1.80 0.24
C VAL A 71 3.97 1.20 -0.85
N ASN A 72 3.46 0.20 -1.59
CA ASN A 72 4.07 -0.12 -2.87
C ASN A 72 4.15 1.18 -3.69
N ASP A 73 5.30 1.48 -4.31
CA ASP A 73 5.60 2.70 -5.09
C ASP A 73 4.59 2.92 -6.22
N LEU A 74 3.37 3.32 -5.90
CA LEU A 74 2.30 3.61 -6.82
C LEU A 74 1.80 5.00 -6.46
N THR A 75 1.80 5.88 -7.45
CA THR A 75 1.12 7.17 -7.33
C THR A 75 -0.38 6.89 -7.35
N ILE A 76 -0.98 6.75 -6.17
CA ILE A 76 -2.42 6.48 -5.99
C ILE A 76 -3.19 7.78 -6.24
N HIS A 77 -4.22 7.73 -7.08
CA HIS A 77 -5.06 8.91 -7.34
C HIS A 77 -5.87 9.30 -6.08
N PRO A 78 -6.01 10.60 -5.76
CA PRO A 78 -6.64 11.06 -4.51
C PRO A 78 -8.08 10.56 -4.31
N GLU A 79 -8.84 10.41 -5.40
CA GLU A 79 -10.23 9.94 -5.38
C GLU A 79 -10.38 8.40 -5.28
N ARG A 80 -9.27 7.66 -5.16
CA ARG A 80 -9.34 6.20 -4.96
C ARG A 80 -9.98 5.89 -3.62
N MET A 81 -10.89 4.92 -3.60
CA MET A 81 -11.51 4.42 -2.37
C MET A 81 -10.64 3.34 -1.74
N ILE A 82 -10.35 3.50 -0.46
CA ILE A 82 -9.35 2.73 0.28
C ILE A 82 -9.97 2.19 1.54
N TRP A 83 -9.89 0.88 1.71
CA TRP A 83 -10.17 0.24 2.98
C TRP A 83 -8.99 0.44 3.92
N VAL A 84 -9.25 1.12 5.04
CA VAL A 84 -8.32 1.34 6.14
C VAL A 84 -8.74 0.45 7.30
N VAL A 85 -7.94 -0.55 7.61
CA VAL A 85 -8.25 -1.50 8.70
C VAL A 85 -7.18 -1.39 9.77
N LYS A 86 -7.61 -1.07 10.99
CA LYS A 86 -6.74 -0.91 12.15
C LYS A 86 -6.91 -2.09 13.07
N THR A 87 -5.82 -2.81 13.32
CA THR A 87 -5.80 -3.97 14.22
C THR A 87 -4.70 -3.78 15.25
N LYS A 88 -5.05 -3.97 16.52
CA LYS A 88 -4.08 -4.04 17.60
C LYS A 88 -3.70 -5.50 17.84
N SER A 89 -2.41 -5.79 17.91
CA SER A 89 -1.88 -7.13 18.11
C SER A 89 -0.82 -7.15 19.21
N PRO A 90 -0.86 -8.09 20.16
CA PRO A 90 0.17 -8.19 21.19
C PRO A 90 1.54 -8.50 20.59
N ILE A 91 1.58 -9.29 19.49
CA ILE A 91 2.80 -9.66 18.77
C ILE A 91 2.47 -9.73 17.27
N TYR A 92 3.12 -8.89 16.48
CA TYR A 92 3.06 -8.92 15.02
C TYR A 92 4.39 -9.39 14.43
N LEU A 93 4.35 -10.39 13.56
CA LEU A 93 5.55 -10.96 12.94
C LEU A 93 5.81 -10.29 11.59
N THR A 94 7.03 -9.80 11.40
CA THR A 94 7.51 -9.26 10.12
C THR A 94 8.68 -10.08 9.60
N ARG A 95 9.12 -9.82 8.36
CA ARG A 95 10.37 -10.38 7.83
C ARG A 95 11.63 -9.95 8.59
N TYR A 96 11.52 -8.92 9.42
CA TYR A 96 12.62 -8.37 10.22
C TYR A 96 12.60 -8.84 11.67
N GLY A 97 11.64 -9.68 12.06
CA GLY A 97 11.41 -10.11 13.44
C GLY A 97 10.07 -9.61 13.98
N SER A 98 9.85 -9.83 15.26
CA SER A 98 8.59 -9.49 15.94
C SER A 98 8.51 -8.02 16.36
N VAL A 99 7.28 -7.51 16.41
CA VAL A 99 6.92 -6.22 17.01
C VAL A 99 5.86 -6.48 18.07
N THR A 100 6.10 -6.02 19.29
CA THR A 100 5.21 -6.20 20.45
C THR A 100 4.35 -4.96 20.69
N ASP A 101 3.15 -5.17 21.22
CA ASP A 101 2.12 -4.12 21.38
C ASP A 101 1.94 -3.33 20.07
N ALA A 102 1.74 -4.10 19.00
CA ALA A 102 1.74 -3.62 17.63
C ALA A 102 0.38 -3.02 17.25
N ASP A 103 0.41 -1.79 16.77
CA ASP A 103 -0.71 -1.18 16.07
C ASP A 103 -0.45 -1.28 14.56
N VAL A 104 -1.31 -2.05 13.88
CA VAL A 104 -1.20 -2.35 12.46
C VAL A 104 -2.33 -1.66 11.70
N THR A 105 -1.99 -0.79 10.77
CA THR A 105 -2.95 -0.18 9.84
C THR A 105 -2.69 -0.76 8.46
N GLN A 106 -3.65 -1.49 7.92
CA GLN A 106 -3.56 -2.10 6.60
C GLN A 106 -4.43 -1.32 5.60
N LEU A 107 -3.92 -1.15 4.38
CA LEU A 107 -4.52 -0.35 3.34
C LEU A 107 -4.77 -1.22 2.09
N TRP A 108 -6.01 -1.26 1.63
CA TRP A 108 -6.38 -1.94 0.38
C TRP A 108 -7.18 -1.02 -0.53
N ASP A 109 -6.96 -1.14 -1.83
CA ASP A 109 -7.84 -0.55 -2.82
C ASP A 109 -9.20 -1.25 -2.79
N ALA A 110 -10.27 -0.48 -2.63
CA ALA A 110 -11.62 -1.02 -2.65
C ALA A 110 -12.12 -1.33 -4.07
N GLU A 111 -11.57 -0.73 -5.12
CA GLU A 111 -12.00 -0.95 -6.50
C GLU A 111 -11.42 -2.23 -7.11
N ASN A 112 -10.12 -2.49 -6.90
CA ASN A 112 -9.43 -3.63 -7.51
C ASN A 112 -8.98 -4.72 -6.51
N GLY A 113 -9.06 -4.43 -5.21
CA GLY A 113 -8.76 -5.38 -4.13
C GLY A 113 -7.27 -5.54 -3.86
N GLU A 114 -6.42 -4.71 -4.46
CA GLU A 114 -4.98 -4.74 -4.27
C GLU A 114 -4.59 -4.25 -2.87
N PHE A 115 -3.60 -4.92 -2.29
CA PHE A 115 -3.01 -4.49 -1.02
C PHE A 115 -1.96 -3.41 -1.30
N TYR A 116 -2.22 -2.20 -0.83
CA TYR A 116 -1.31 -1.08 -1.02
C TYR A 116 -0.15 -1.09 -0.05
N GLY A 117 -0.39 -1.54 1.18
CA GLY A 117 0.65 -1.63 2.18
C GLY A 117 0.08 -1.58 3.59
N TYR A 118 0.99 -1.41 4.54
CA TYR A 118 0.62 -1.26 5.93
C TYR A 118 1.55 -0.31 6.65
N GLU A 119 1.03 0.27 7.72
CA GLU A 119 1.77 0.90 8.77
C GLU A 119 1.85 -0.04 9.96
N LEU A 120 3.01 -0.06 10.58
CA LEU A 120 3.26 -0.84 11.77
C LEU A 120 3.98 0.05 12.76
N SER A 121 3.39 0.21 13.93
CA SER A 121 4.02 0.85 15.08
C SER A 121 3.96 -0.08 16.28
N GLY A 122 4.88 0.08 17.22
CA GLY A 122 5.00 -0.79 18.39
C GLY A 122 6.45 -0.88 18.85
N LYS A 123 6.73 -1.82 19.74
CA LYS A 123 8.08 -2.03 20.30
C LYS A 123 8.78 -3.19 19.59
N PRO A 124 9.98 -2.98 19.03
CA PRO A 124 10.79 -4.07 18.46
C PRO A 124 10.95 -5.21 19.46
N GLY A 125 10.70 -6.44 19.03
CA GLY A 125 10.97 -7.64 19.81
C GLY A 125 12.46 -7.95 19.90
N ILE A 126 12.80 -8.94 20.71
CA ILE A 126 14.20 -9.38 20.94
C ILE A 126 14.85 -9.91 19.65
N ASP A 127 14.04 -10.47 18.75
CA ASP A 127 14.46 -11.02 17.46
C ASP A 127 14.53 -9.98 16.33
N TRP A 128 14.22 -8.71 16.62
CA TRP A 128 14.19 -7.65 15.62
C TRP A 128 15.57 -7.35 15.03
N ARG A 129 15.65 -7.29 13.71
CA ARG A 129 16.84 -6.91 12.93
C ARG A 129 16.47 -5.75 12.02
N SER A 130 16.90 -4.55 12.41
CA SER A 130 16.55 -3.31 11.72
C SER A 130 16.86 -3.39 10.22
N PRO A 131 15.93 -2.98 9.34
CA PRO A 131 16.20 -2.86 7.92
C PRO A 131 17.24 -1.80 7.56
N VAL A 132 17.53 -0.87 8.47
CA VAL A 132 18.38 0.32 8.22
C VAL A 132 19.86 0.04 8.48
N ASP A 133 20.20 -1.08 9.13
CA ASP A 133 21.59 -1.44 9.46
C ASP A 133 22.30 -2.21 8.33
N LYS A 134 22.03 -1.88 7.06
CA LYS A 134 22.75 -2.43 5.89
C LYS A 134 23.26 -1.35 4.96
#